data_AF-A0A4Q2SVE7-F1
#
_entry.id   AF-A0A4Q2SVE7-F1
#
_cell.length_a   1.000
_cell.length_b   1.000
_cell.length_c   1.000
_cell.angle_alpha   90.00
_cell.angle_beta   90.00
_cell.angle_gamma   90.00
#
_symmetry.space_group_name_H-M   'P 1'
#
loop_
_entity.id
_entity.type
_entity.pdbx_description
1 polymer ?
#
loop_
_entity_poly.entity_id
_entity_poly.type
_entity_poly.pdbx_seq_one_letter_code
_entity_poly.pdbx_strand_id
1 'polypeptide(L)' 'MKKFQFNLYDKVMLAKSGEKGEVIGVAEYSRRPPSFLVEYVAADGRQVDAWFDAEALQNVLADRAVRGA' A
#
# COMPACT_ATOMS: atom_id res chain seq x y z
N MET A 1 -5.65 -13.70 15.70
CA MET A 1 -5.80 -12.97 14.41
C MET A 1 -4.43 -12.79 13.80
N LYS A 2 -4.27 -13.04 12.50
CA LYS A 2 -2.99 -12.88 11.80
C LYS A 2 -2.76 -11.39 11.55
N LYS A 3 -1.58 -10.88 11.88
CA LYS A 3 -1.22 -9.47 11.71
C LYS A 3 -0.47 -9.31 10.39
N PHE A 4 -1.09 -8.65 9.42
CA PHE A 4 -0.43 -8.27 8.17
C PHE A 4 0.33 -6.95 8.34
N GLN A 5 1.24 -6.66 7.41
CA GLN A 5 1.92 -5.35 7.36
C GLN A 5 0.95 -4.22 7.03
N PHE A 6 -0.05 -4.51 6.19
CA PHE A 6 -1.14 -3.61 5.84
C PHE A 6 -2.48 -4.34 5.95
N ASN A 7 -3.53 -3.62 6.29
CA ASN A 7 -4.90 -4.13 6.40
C ASN A 7 -5.79 -3.45 5.36
N LEU A 8 -6.99 -3.99 5.17
CA LEU A 8 -8.02 -3.32 4.39
C LEU A 8 -8.25 -1.91 4.94
N TYR A 9 -8.46 -0.97 4.02
CA TYR A 9 -8.66 0.46 4.26
C TYR A 9 -7.43 1.23 4.77
N ASP A 10 -6.26 0.59 4.88
CA ASP A 10 -5.03 1.32 5.19
C ASP A 10 -4.67 2.27 4.03
N LYS A 11 -4.37 3.52 4.38
CA LYS A 11 -3.84 4.51 3.44
C LYS A 11 -2.34 4.27 3.24
N VAL A 12 -1.97 4.02 1.99
CA VAL A 12 -0.60 3.69 1.61
C VAL A 12 -0.08 4.62 0.52
N MET A 13 1.23 4.67 0.39
CA MET A 13 1.93 5.37 -0.69
C MET A 13 2.80 4.37 -1.44
N LEU A 14 2.76 4.40 -2.78
CA LEU A 14 3.64 3.58 -3.60
C LEU A 14 5.07 4.08 -3.47
N ALA A 15 6.00 3.21 -3.07
CA ALA A 15 7.35 3.59 -2.68
C ALA A 15 8.18 4.23 -3.81
N LYS A 16 7.93 3.82 -5.07
CA LYS A 16 8.72 4.30 -6.22
C LYS A 16 8.24 5.63 -6.78
N SER A 17 6.94 5.82 -6.84
CA SER A 17 6.28 6.89 -7.60
C SER A 17 5.58 7.91 -6.70
N GLY A 18 5.32 7.56 -5.43
CA GLY A 18 4.71 8.45 -4.46
C GLY A 18 3.20 8.60 -4.60
N GLU A 19 2.53 7.87 -5.51
CA GLU A 19 1.07 7.91 -5.56
C GLU A 19 0.49 7.35 -4.28
N LYS A 20 -0.61 7.95 -3.83
CA LYS A 20 -1.28 7.57 -2.60
C LYS A 20 -2.56 6.84 -2.94
N GLY A 21 -2.83 5.79 -2.20
CA GLY A 21 -3.98 4.92 -2.42
C GLY A 21 -4.51 4.32 -1.12
N GLU A 22 -5.42 3.39 -1.28
CA GLU A 22 -6.01 2.61 -0.21
C GLU A 22 -5.88 1.12 -0.51
N VAL A 23 -5.55 0.32 0.51
CA VAL A 23 -5.57 -1.14 0.40
C VAL A 23 -7.02 -1.62 0.37
N ILE A 24 -7.46 -2.14 -0.77
CA ILE A 24 -8.83 -2.66 -0.97
C ILE A 24 -8.87 -4.20 -1.01
N GLY A 25 -7.71 -4.86 -0.95
CA GLY A 25 -7.62 -6.33 -0.94
C GLY A 25 -6.35 -6.83 -0.24
N VAL A 26 -6.46 -7.98 0.43
CA VAL A 26 -5.33 -8.70 1.04
C VAL A 26 -5.35 -10.13 0.53
N ALA A 27 -4.26 -10.56 -0.09
CA ALA A 27 -4.09 -11.91 -0.60
C ALA A 27 -3.04 -12.66 0.22
N GLU A 28 -3.40 -13.82 0.75
CA GLU A 28 -2.48 -14.75 1.40
C GLU A 28 -2.06 -15.86 0.45
N TYR A 29 -0.78 -16.21 0.48
CA TYR A 29 -0.21 -17.29 -0.31
C TYR A 29 0.44 -18.34 0.60
N SER A 30 0.38 -19.61 0.20
CA SER A 30 1.00 -20.72 0.96
C SER A 30 2.52 -20.81 0.77
N ARG A 31 3.07 -20.14 -0.24
CA ARG A 31 4.49 -20.23 -0.64
C ARG A 31 5.17 -18.87 -0.87
N ARG A 32 4.48 -17.77 -0.60
CA ARG A 32 4.99 -16.40 -0.80
C ARG A 32 4.46 -15.48 0.31
N PRO A 33 5.12 -14.33 0.55
CA PRO A 33 4.56 -13.28 1.39
C PRO A 33 3.19 -12.81 0.87
N PRO A 34 2.33 -12.23 1.73
CA PRO A 34 1.08 -11.62 1.30
C PRO A 34 1.29 -10.46 0.33
N SER A 35 0.33 -10.27 -0.56
CA SER A 35 0.26 -9.10 -1.45
C SER A 35 -1.02 -8.30 -1.17
N PHE A 36 -1.01 -7.03 -1.55
CA PHE A 36 -2.05 -6.06 -1.21
C PHE A 36 -2.55 -5.38 -2.49
N LEU A 37 -3.87 -5.39 -2.71
CA LEU A 37 -4.49 -4.69 -3.83
C LEU A 37 -4.69 -3.24 -3.41
N VAL A 38 -4.07 -2.32 -4.14
CA VAL A 38 -4.15 -0.89 -3.86
C VAL A 38 -4.91 -0.21 -4.97
N GLU A 39 -5.95 0.55 -4.61
CA GLU A 39 -6.63 1.47 -5.49
C GLU A 39 -6.00 2.87 -5.33
N TYR A 40 -5.60 3.48 -6.45
CA TYR A 40 -4.91 4.78 -6.47
C TYR A 40 -5.14 5.52 -7.80
N VAL A 41 -4.83 6.81 -7.80
CA VAL A 41 -4.80 7.61 -9.03
C VAL A 41 -3.37 7.64 -9.55
N ALA A 42 -3.14 7.11 -10.74
CA ALA A 42 -1.82 7.12 -11.38
C ALA A 42 -1.41 8.54 -11.81
N ALA A 43 -0.12 8.77 -12.06
CA ALA A 43 0.39 10.07 -12.50
C ALA A 43 -0.26 10.62 -13.79
N ASP A 44 -0.87 9.77 -14.62
CA ASP A 44 -1.61 10.17 -15.82
C ASP A 44 -3.09 10.50 -15.56
N GLY A 45 -3.52 10.51 -14.30
CA GLY A 45 -4.86 10.89 -13.86
C GLY A 45 -5.90 9.76 -13.90
N ARG A 46 -5.52 8.54 -14.28
CA ARG A 46 -6.46 7.41 -14.31
C ARG A 46 -6.63 6.79 -12.91
N GLN A 47 -7.85 6.38 -12.61
CA GLN A 47 -8.14 5.45 -11.51
C GLN A 47 -7.61 4.07 -11.89
N VAL A 48 -6.77 3.48 -11.02
CA VAL A 48 -6.13 2.18 -11.24
C VAL A 48 -6.23 1.36 -9.95
N ASP A 49 -6.34 0.04 -10.09
CA ASP A 49 -6.02 -0.91 -9.03
C ASP A 49 -4.86 -1.82 -9.47
N ALA A 50 -3.99 -2.18 -8.53
CA ALA A 50 -2.89 -3.12 -8.80
C ALA A 50 -2.43 -3.81 -7.52
N TRP A 51 -1.94 -5.05 -7.67
CA TRP A 51 -1.36 -5.82 -6.57
C TRP A 51 0.10 -5.45 -6.35
N PHE A 52 0.44 -5.20 -5.09
CA PHE A 52 1.78 -4.86 -4.64
C PHE A 52 2.22 -5.75 -3.49
N ASP A 53 3.51 -6.07 -3.44
CA ASP A 53 4.13 -6.65 -2.26
C ASP A 53 4.36 -5.57 -1.20
N ALA A 54 4.51 -5.97 0.07
CA ALA A 54 4.64 -5.05 1.19
C ALA A 54 5.78 -4.03 1.01
N GLU A 55 6.89 -4.44 0.40
CA GLU A 55 8.08 -3.61 0.18
C GLU A 55 7.85 -2.47 -0.82
N ALA A 56 6.82 -2.57 -1.66
CA ALA A 56 6.43 -1.52 -2.60
C ALA A 56 5.50 -0.47 -1.96
N LEU A 57 5.10 -0.64 -0.71
CA LEU A 57 4.15 0.21 -0.01
C LEU A 57 4.77 0.86 1.23
N GLN A 58 4.37 2.10 1.48
CA GLN A 58 4.71 2.83 2.70
C GLN A 58 3.44 3.27 3.40
N ASN A 59 3.43 3.22 4.73
CA ASN A 59 2.31 3.73 5.51
C ASN A 59 2.33 5.27 5.50
N VAL A 60 1.22 5.89 5.06
CA VAL A 60 1.12 7.36 4.95
C VAL A 60 1.20 8.04 6.33
N LEU A 61 0.86 7.35 7.42
CA LEU A 61 0.97 7.87 8.78
C LEU A 61 2.42 7.85 9.32
N ALA A 62 3.28 6.99 8.78
CA ALA A 62 4.68 6.90 9.20
C ALA A 62 5.56 8.03 8.61
N ASP A 63 5.23 8.54 7.42
CA ASP A 63 6.00 9.60 6.75
C ASP A 63 5.91 10.97 7.46
N ARG A 64 4.84 11.21 8.23
CA ARG A 64 4.65 12.45 8.99
C ARG A 64 5.54 12.58 10.23
N ALA A 65 6.04 11.47 10.77
CA ALA A 65 6.84 11.48 12.00
C ALA A 65 8.32 11.84 11.78
N VAL A 66 8.81 11.81 10.53
CA VAL A 66 10.24 12.00 10.22
C VAL A 66 10.57 13.41 9.74
N ARG A 67 9.59 14.20 9.29
CA ARG A 67 9.80 15.56 8.73
C ARG A 67 9.48 16.71 9.70
N GLY A 68 9.38 16.41 10.99
CA GLY A 68 9.02 17.38 12.04
C GLY A 68 10.02 17.46 13.19
N ALA A 69 11.33 17.37 12.90
CA ALA A 69 12.42 17.62 13.83
C ALA A 69 13.32 18.75 13.32
#